data_AF-A0A5B8KXB2-F1
#
_entry.id   AF-A0A5B8KXB2-F1
#
_cell.length_a   1.000
_cell.length_b   1.000
_cell.length_c   1.000
_cell.angle_alpha   90.00
_cell.angle_beta   90.00
_cell.angle_gamma   90.00
#
_symmetry.space_group_name_H-M   'P 1'
#
loop_
_entity.id
_entity.type
_entity.pdbx_description
1 polymer ?
#
loop_
_entity_poly.entity_id
_entity_poly.type
_entity_poly.pdbx_seq_one_letter_code
_entity_poly.pdbx_strand_id
1 'polypeptide(L)'
;MMTEQDVARALDCDVALIRTIVNAWADQTLTTAPGWVGKRHGSLASIKLAMAHSLHLHAGLALWDAALVSSGCWQISSSVLKILNFEPPRHADVGVPKEGGDAHFDPFMLFAPHATESTPVAALDEYIEIADGRRVYWRKPRSNAYTLACELHRLSEVSRREDTRSFQGKYLELLSRLREPTDYVSEWIGTVAGGRFRPAPNRFSGRAPPMRQGPGGGEDRQTHADSYVSKVSVNVSLAARLMKRRALGLAVTDPLAKEAPANAEGRTTR
;
A
#
# COMPACT_ATOMS: atom_id res chain seq x y z
N MET A 1 -2.82 18.70 3.72
CA MET A 1 -4.11 17.98 3.59
C MET A 1 -4.65 18.25 2.19
N MET A 2 -5.29 17.28 1.53
CA MET A 2 -5.70 17.35 0.11
C MET A 2 -7.21 17.55 -0.03
N THR A 3 -7.68 18.33 -1.01
CA THR A 3 -9.11 18.40 -1.34
C THR A 3 -9.57 17.15 -2.12
N GLU A 4 -10.87 16.95 -2.31
CA GLU A 4 -11.40 15.87 -3.15
C GLU A 4 -10.85 15.95 -4.58
N GLN A 5 -10.76 17.15 -5.15
CA GLN A 5 -10.19 17.37 -6.49
C GLN A 5 -8.70 17.02 -6.54
N ASP A 6 -7.94 17.36 -5.50
CA ASP A 6 -6.52 17.02 -5.45
C ASP A 6 -6.31 15.50 -5.35
N VAL A 7 -7.16 14.81 -4.58
CA VAL A 7 -7.11 13.35 -4.47
C VAL A 7 -7.52 12.69 -5.79
N ALA A 8 -8.59 13.16 -6.43
CA ALA A 8 -9.04 12.65 -7.72
C ALA A 8 -7.93 12.79 -8.78
N ARG A 9 -7.27 13.96 -8.84
CA ARG A 9 -6.11 14.19 -9.71
C ARG A 9 -4.94 13.26 -9.36
N ALA A 10 -4.65 13.08 -8.08
CA ALA A 10 -3.55 12.21 -7.63
C ALA A 10 -3.82 10.71 -7.85
N LEU A 11 -5.09 10.31 -7.94
CA LEU A 11 -5.49 8.94 -8.27
C LEU A 11 -5.79 8.74 -9.75
N ASP A 12 -5.75 9.81 -10.55
CA ASP A 12 -6.12 9.82 -11.96
C ASP A 12 -7.55 9.28 -12.20
N CYS A 13 -8.52 9.82 -11.45
CA CYS A 13 -9.90 9.39 -11.50
C CYS A 13 -10.90 10.56 -11.40
N ASP A 14 -12.19 10.27 -11.59
CA ASP A 14 -13.27 11.25 -11.39
C ASP A 14 -13.46 11.55 -9.89
N VAL A 15 -13.74 12.81 -9.55
CA VAL A 15 -14.12 13.25 -8.21
C VAL A 15 -15.40 12.56 -7.70
N ALA A 16 -16.31 12.18 -8.60
CA ALA A 16 -17.52 11.41 -8.27
C ALA A 16 -17.17 10.06 -7.64
N LEU A 17 -16.12 9.39 -8.13
CA LEU A 17 -15.64 8.13 -7.57
C LEU A 17 -15.14 8.34 -6.13
N ILE A 18 -14.39 9.41 -5.87
CA ILE A 18 -13.91 9.76 -4.52
C ILE A 18 -15.08 9.97 -3.57
N ARG A 19 -16.10 10.72 -4.00
CA ARG A 19 -17.31 10.97 -3.21
C ARG A 19 -18.06 9.68 -2.88
N THR A 20 -18.20 8.75 -3.83
CA THR A 20 -18.82 7.46 -3.57
C THR A 20 -18.06 6.65 -2.52
N ILE A 21 -16.72 6.64 -2.58
CA ILE A 21 -15.90 5.97 -1.55
C ILE A 21 -16.11 6.60 -0.17
N VAL A 22 -16.07 7.94 -0.09
CA VAL A 22 -16.23 8.68 1.16
C VAL A 22 -17.63 8.48 1.75
N ASN A 23 -18.67 8.46 0.92
CA ASN A 23 -20.04 8.20 1.35
C ASN A 23 -20.19 6.79 1.93
N ALA A 24 -19.56 5.78 1.31
CA ALA A 24 -19.56 4.41 1.82
C ALA A 24 -18.92 4.30 3.22
N TRP A 25 -17.91 5.13 3.51
CA TRP A 25 -17.32 5.19 4.85
C TRP A 25 -18.24 5.86 5.86
N ALA A 26 -18.91 6.95 5.45
CA ALA A 26 -19.85 7.66 6.30
C ALA A 26 -21.02 6.77 6.73
N ASP A 27 -21.53 5.91 5.83
CA ASP A 27 -22.62 4.98 6.13
C ASP A 27 -22.24 3.87 7.12
N GLN A 28 -20.95 3.57 7.31
CA GLN A 28 -20.48 2.66 8.35
C GLN A 28 -20.40 3.32 9.73
N THR A 29 -20.16 4.62 9.79
CA THR A 29 -20.15 5.38 11.03
C THR A 29 -21.58 5.85 11.31
N LEU A 30 -22.22 5.35 12.37
CA LEU A 30 -23.58 5.72 12.81
C LEU A 30 -23.78 7.22 13.16
N THR A 31 -22.88 8.10 12.70
CA THR A 31 -22.89 9.54 12.94
C THR A 31 -23.21 10.25 11.63
N THR A 32 -24.50 10.44 11.38
CA THR A 32 -25.02 11.35 10.35
C THR A 32 -24.64 12.79 10.70
N ALA A 33 -23.51 13.26 10.19
CA ALA A 33 -23.26 14.69 10.04
C ALA A 33 -23.39 15.04 8.54
N PRO A 34 -24.37 15.87 8.15
CA PRO A 34 -24.57 16.25 6.75
C PRO A 34 -23.50 17.26 6.30
N GLY A 35 -23.07 17.15 5.04
CA GLY A 35 -22.23 18.14 4.36
C GLY A 35 -20.73 17.85 4.37
N TRP A 36 -20.27 16.95 3.48
CA TRP A 36 -18.84 16.66 3.27
C TRP A 36 -18.22 17.39 2.07
N VAL A 37 -18.94 18.35 1.47
CA VAL A 37 -18.44 19.13 0.33
C VAL A 37 -17.31 20.06 0.81
N GLY A 38 -16.08 19.81 0.35
CA GLY A 38 -14.90 20.64 0.64
C GLY A 38 -14.02 20.18 1.81
N LYS A 39 -14.21 18.96 2.33
CA LYS A 39 -13.35 18.42 3.39
C LYS A 39 -11.94 18.14 2.87
N ARG A 40 -10.95 18.54 3.67
CA ARG A 40 -9.55 18.21 3.44
C ARG A 40 -9.25 16.81 3.99
N HIS A 41 -8.71 15.93 3.17
CA HIS A 41 -8.28 14.59 3.55
C HIS A 41 -6.89 14.63 4.20
N GLY A 42 -6.79 14.05 5.39
CA GLY A 42 -5.50 13.76 6.03
C GLY A 42 -4.77 12.60 5.33
N SER A 43 -3.51 12.36 5.72
CA SER A 43 -2.68 11.33 5.09
C SER A 43 -3.27 9.92 5.20
N LEU A 44 -3.85 9.58 6.35
CA LEU A 44 -4.48 8.27 6.54
C LEU A 44 -5.71 8.09 5.62
N ALA A 45 -6.54 9.12 5.49
CA ALA A 45 -7.69 9.09 4.57
C ALA A 45 -7.25 8.96 3.11
N SER A 46 -6.17 9.65 2.73
CA SER A 46 -5.59 9.56 1.39
C SER A 46 -5.10 8.14 1.06
N ILE A 47 -4.46 7.47 2.02
CA ILE A 47 -4.05 6.06 1.88
C ILE A 47 -5.26 5.15 1.71
N LYS A 48 -6.32 5.34 2.51
CA LYS A 48 -7.57 4.57 2.38
C LYS A 48 -8.24 4.78 1.01
N LEU A 49 -8.18 6.00 0.46
CA LEU A 49 -8.68 6.31 -0.89
C LEU A 49 -7.85 5.56 -1.94
N ALA A 50 -6.52 5.63 -1.87
CA ALA A 50 -5.63 4.90 -2.79
C ALA A 50 -5.86 3.37 -2.74
N MET A 51 -6.06 2.81 -1.55
CA MET A 51 -6.40 1.40 -1.35
C MET A 51 -7.74 1.05 -2.01
N ALA A 52 -8.81 1.80 -1.71
CA ALA A 52 -10.14 1.54 -2.28
C ALA A 52 -10.14 1.66 -3.81
N HIS A 53 -9.51 2.70 -4.34
CA HIS A 53 -9.36 2.90 -5.77
C HIS A 53 -8.66 1.72 -6.44
N SER A 54 -7.53 1.28 -5.88
CA SER A 54 -6.73 0.18 -6.45
C SER A 54 -7.42 -1.18 -6.33
N LEU A 55 -8.16 -1.41 -5.25
CA LEU A 55 -8.98 -2.61 -5.10
C LEU A 55 -10.12 -2.65 -6.11
N HIS A 56 -10.75 -1.51 -6.37
CA HIS A 56 -11.78 -1.41 -7.39
C HIS A 56 -11.21 -1.70 -8.79
N LEU A 57 -10.14 -1.01 -9.18
CA LEU A 57 -9.57 -1.12 -10.52
C LEU A 57 -8.85 -2.45 -10.78
N HIS A 58 -8.07 -2.94 -9.81
CA HIS A 58 -7.15 -4.06 -10.05
C HIS A 58 -7.65 -5.38 -9.45
N ALA A 59 -8.42 -5.36 -8.37
CA ALA A 59 -9.05 -6.58 -7.82
C ALA A 59 -10.47 -6.82 -8.35
N GLY A 60 -11.04 -5.87 -9.11
CA GLY A 60 -12.40 -5.98 -9.64
C GLY A 60 -13.48 -5.98 -8.56
N LEU A 61 -13.17 -5.50 -7.35
CA LEU A 61 -14.18 -5.34 -6.32
C LEU A 61 -15.17 -4.24 -6.72
N ALA A 62 -16.44 -4.42 -6.37
CA ALA A 62 -17.40 -3.34 -6.45
C ALA A 62 -16.89 -2.15 -5.63
N LEU A 63 -17.08 -0.93 -6.14
CA LEU A 63 -16.53 0.29 -5.53
C LEU A 63 -16.94 0.43 -4.05
N TRP A 64 -18.19 0.08 -3.74
CA TRP A 64 -18.69 0.05 -2.38
C TRP A 64 -17.90 -0.91 -1.50
N ASP A 65 -17.76 -2.17 -1.91
CA ASP A 65 -17.01 -3.17 -1.17
C ASP A 65 -15.53 -2.79 -0.99
N ALA A 66 -14.90 -2.24 -2.02
CA ALA A 66 -13.53 -1.73 -1.95
C ALA A 66 -13.38 -0.61 -0.90
N ALA A 67 -14.38 0.29 -0.81
CA ALA A 67 -14.43 1.33 0.21
C ALA A 67 -14.58 0.74 1.61
N LEU A 68 -15.47 -0.24 1.81
CA LEU A 68 -15.66 -0.89 3.11
C LEU A 68 -14.42 -1.66 3.56
N VAL A 69 -13.72 -2.34 2.64
CA VAL A 69 -12.44 -3.01 2.91
C VAL A 69 -11.39 -1.99 3.34
N SER A 70 -11.20 -0.89 2.61
CA SER A 70 -10.18 0.11 2.95
C SER A 70 -10.47 0.82 4.28
N SER A 71 -11.76 1.01 4.62
CA SER A 71 -12.18 1.55 5.92
C SER A 71 -11.87 0.61 7.07
N GLY A 72 -12.21 -0.68 6.92
CA GLY A 72 -12.08 -1.71 7.94
C GLY A 72 -10.66 -2.23 8.17
N CYS A 73 -9.78 -2.11 7.17
CA CYS A 73 -8.38 -2.57 7.24
C CYS A 73 -7.43 -1.49 7.77
N TRP A 74 -7.80 -0.80 8.86
CA TRP A 74 -7.06 0.36 9.36
C TRP A 74 -5.59 0.07 9.70
N GLN A 75 -5.26 -1.15 10.13
CA GLN A 75 -3.88 -1.55 10.44
C GLN A 75 -2.98 -1.48 9.21
N ILE A 76 -3.50 -1.82 8.03
CA ILE A 76 -2.78 -1.75 6.76
C ILE A 76 -2.52 -0.29 6.42
N SER A 77 -3.56 0.56 6.47
CA SER A 77 -3.41 2.00 6.21
C SER A 77 -2.43 2.66 7.17
N SER A 78 -2.44 2.27 8.45
CA SER A 78 -1.47 2.75 9.45
C SER A 78 -0.05 2.23 9.20
N SER A 79 0.11 1.00 8.73
CA SER A 79 1.42 0.43 8.38
C SER A 79 2.05 1.18 7.20
N VAL A 80 1.29 1.31 6.11
CA VAL A 80 1.68 2.07 4.93
C VAL A 80 2.01 3.53 5.25
N LEU A 81 1.23 4.17 6.15
CA LEU A 81 1.45 5.56 6.56
C LEU A 81 2.84 5.78 7.17
N LYS A 82 3.33 4.84 7.98
CA LYS A 82 4.63 4.96 8.68
C LYS A 82 5.81 5.05 7.73
N ILE A 83 5.71 4.43 6.56
CA ILE A 83 6.77 4.49 5.54
C ILE A 83 6.57 5.71 4.65
N LEU A 84 5.33 6.00 4.25
CA LEU A 84 5.04 7.13 3.36
C LEU A 84 5.39 8.48 3.98
N ASN A 85 4.97 8.70 5.24
CA ASN A 85 5.27 9.93 5.98
C ASN A 85 6.18 9.57 7.15
N PHE A 86 7.34 9.03 6.81
CA PHE A 86 8.34 8.61 7.77
C PHE A 86 8.69 9.74 8.74
N GLU A 87 8.58 9.45 10.03
CA GLU A 87 9.05 10.28 11.13
C GLU A 87 9.85 9.35 12.06
N PRO A 88 11.17 9.57 12.23
CA PRO A 88 11.97 8.74 13.12
C PRO A 88 11.56 8.99 14.58
N PRO A 89 11.72 8.00 15.49
CA PRO A 89 11.53 8.23 16.92
C PRO A 89 12.44 9.37 17.37
N ARG A 90 11.87 10.38 18.05
CA ARG A 90 12.69 11.43 18.66
C ARG A 90 13.59 10.75 19.69
N HIS A 91 14.91 10.84 19.49
CA HIS A 91 15.85 10.46 20.54
C HIS A 91 15.49 11.27 21.79
N ALA A 92 15.22 10.60 22.90
CA ALA A 92 14.99 11.26 24.17
C ALA A 92 16.24 12.05 24.57
N ASP A 93 16.03 13.34 24.85
CA ASP A 93 16.91 14.29 25.55
C ASP A 93 18.25 14.74 24.93
N VAL A 94 18.37 16.05 24.63
CA VAL A 94 19.00 17.10 25.46
C VAL A 94 19.31 18.31 24.56
N GLY A 95 18.58 19.42 24.76
CA GLY A 95 19.16 20.78 24.75
C GLY A 95 19.80 21.40 23.51
N VAL A 96 19.76 20.80 22.31
CA VAL A 96 20.35 21.45 21.11
C VAL A 96 19.28 22.21 20.31
N PRO A 97 19.49 23.51 19.98
CA PRO A 97 18.55 24.28 19.17
C PRO A 97 18.39 23.66 17.78
N LYS A 98 17.15 23.68 17.28
CA LYS A 98 16.82 23.35 15.89
C LYS A 98 17.43 24.38 14.94
N GLU A 99 18.58 24.07 14.37
CA GLU A 99 19.04 24.73 13.15
C GLU A 99 19.06 23.71 12.00
N GLY A 100 18.09 23.87 11.09
CA GLY A 100 18.23 23.53 9.67
C GLY A 100 18.17 22.07 9.21
N GLY A 101 17.86 21.09 10.06
CA GLY A 101 17.77 19.68 9.62
C GLY A 101 16.38 19.28 9.13
N ASP A 102 16.26 18.92 7.85
CA ASP A 102 15.04 18.44 7.16
C ASP A 102 14.21 17.48 8.02
N ALA A 103 13.11 17.98 8.58
CA ALA A 103 12.20 17.24 9.46
C ALA A 103 11.38 16.13 8.74
N HIS A 104 11.70 15.82 7.48
CA HIS A 104 10.94 14.91 6.62
C HIS A 104 11.85 14.15 5.65
N PHE A 105 12.99 13.64 6.13
CA PHE A 105 13.87 12.84 5.28
C PHE A 105 13.22 11.50 4.92
N ASP A 106 12.99 11.27 3.64
CA ASP A 106 12.58 9.97 3.09
C ASP A 106 13.81 9.05 2.98
N PRO A 107 13.97 8.06 3.88
CA PRO A 107 15.19 7.25 3.94
C PRO A 107 15.37 6.32 2.74
N PHE A 108 14.32 6.14 1.94
CA PHE A 108 14.33 5.30 0.76
C PHE A 108 14.39 6.11 -0.55
N MET A 109 14.37 7.44 -0.45
CA MET A 109 14.39 8.38 -1.59
C MET A 109 13.25 8.14 -2.59
N LEU A 110 12.15 7.50 -2.18
CA LEU A 110 10.97 7.20 -2.99
C LEU A 110 10.28 8.45 -3.55
N PHE A 111 10.46 9.60 -2.92
CA PHE A 111 9.90 10.88 -3.32
C PHE A 111 10.94 11.87 -3.83
N ALA A 112 12.18 11.42 -4.07
CA ALA A 112 13.16 12.26 -4.75
C ALA A 112 12.77 12.45 -6.23
N PRO A 113 13.03 13.63 -6.84
CA PRO A 113 12.70 13.89 -8.24
C PRO A 113 13.36 12.92 -9.22
N HIS A 114 14.57 12.45 -8.90
CA HIS A 114 15.36 11.52 -9.71
C HIS A 114 15.06 10.05 -9.44
N ALA A 115 14.22 9.73 -8.44
CA ALA A 115 13.87 8.35 -8.17
C ALA A 115 13.13 7.78 -9.37
N THR A 116 13.69 6.72 -9.96
CA THR A 116 13.07 5.95 -11.04
C THR A 116 11.67 5.54 -10.61
N GLU A 117 10.74 5.78 -11.52
CA GLU A 117 9.30 5.60 -11.42
C GLU A 117 8.90 4.40 -10.54
N SER A 118 7.89 4.62 -9.69
CA SER A 118 6.94 3.66 -9.10
C SER A 118 7.34 2.18 -8.99
N THR A 119 8.58 1.85 -8.66
CA THR A 119 9.02 0.47 -8.73
C THR A 119 8.51 -0.26 -7.50
N PRO A 120 7.97 -1.49 -7.64
CA PRO A 120 7.75 -2.34 -6.51
C PRO A 120 9.05 -2.48 -5.71
N VAL A 121 8.98 -2.29 -4.39
CA VAL A 121 10.10 -2.49 -3.47
C VAL A 121 9.67 -3.60 -2.53
N ALA A 122 10.13 -4.82 -2.80
CA ALA A 122 9.65 -6.03 -2.12
C ALA A 122 9.74 -5.90 -0.58
N ALA A 123 10.81 -5.29 -0.07
CA ALA A 123 11.03 -5.08 1.35
C ALA A 123 10.04 -4.11 2.03
N LEU A 124 9.30 -3.30 1.26
CA LEU A 124 8.37 -2.28 1.74
C LEU A 124 6.91 -2.54 1.32
N ASP A 125 6.72 -3.33 0.28
CA ASP A 125 5.43 -3.45 -0.37
C ASP A 125 4.48 -4.38 0.36
N GLU A 126 3.33 -3.83 0.73
CA GLU A 126 2.23 -4.55 1.33
C GLU A 126 1.12 -4.73 0.30
N TYR A 127 0.45 -5.87 0.38
CA TYR A 127 -0.57 -6.29 -0.58
C TYR A 127 -1.87 -6.62 0.15
N ILE A 128 -2.98 -6.28 -0.51
CA ILE A 128 -4.27 -6.88 -0.20
C ILE A 128 -4.55 -7.95 -1.23
N GLU A 129 -4.86 -9.15 -0.76
CA GLU A 129 -5.21 -10.27 -1.62
C GLU A 129 -6.68 -10.62 -1.45
N ILE A 130 -7.39 -10.71 -2.56
CA ILE A 130 -8.79 -11.10 -2.63
C ILE A 130 -8.85 -12.52 -3.18
N ALA A 131 -9.32 -13.46 -2.37
CA ALA A 131 -9.55 -14.85 -2.77
C ALA A 131 -11.05 -15.13 -2.88
N ASP A 132 -11.43 -15.90 -3.91
CA ASP A 132 -12.83 -16.27 -4.19
C ASP A 132 -13.77 -15.06 -4.30
N GLY A 133 -13.24 -13.89 -4.71
CA GLY A 133 -13.96 -12.63 -4.79
C GLY A 133 -14.44 -12.04 -3.46
N ARG A 134 -14.11 -12.66 -2.32
CA ARG A 134 -14.72 -12.29 -1.02
C ARG A 134 -13.78 -12.32 0.18
N ARG A 135 -12.79 -13.22 0.23
CA ARG A 135 -11.89 -13.36 1.38
C ARG A 135 -10.73 -12.39 1.23
N VAL A 136 -10.50 -11.57 2.25
CA VAL A 136 -9.48 -10.51 2.23
C VAL A 136 -8.31 -10.92 3.12
N TYR A 137 -7.11 -10.92 2.53
CA TYR A 137 -5.86 -11.19 3.22
C TYR A 137 -4.91 -10.01 3.09
N TRP A 138 -4.12 -9.77 4.13
CA TRP A 138 -3.01 -8.83 4.13
C TRP A 138 -1.72 -9.62 3.97
N ARG A 139 -1.05 -9.44 2.83
CA ARG A 139 0.27 -10.01 2.59
C ARG A 139 1.31 -8.92 2.76
N LYS A 140 2.22 -9.08 3.72
CA LYS A 140 3.24 -8.08 4.08
C LYS A 140 4.62 -8.70 4.25
N PRO A 141 5.71 -7.92 4.09
CA PRO A 141 7.04 -8.36 4.45
C PRO A 141 7.08 -8.85 5.89
N ARG A 142 7.77 -9.97 6.16
CA ARG A 142 8.01 -10.42 7.54
C ARG A 142 8.86 -9.40 8.31
N SER A 143 9.84 -8.83 7.63
CA SER A 143 10.71 -7.79 8.18
C SER A 143 9.95 -6.49 8.35
N ASN A 144 10.20 -5.79 9.46
CA ASN A 144 9.57 -4.50 9.73
C ASN A 144 10.21 -3.39 8.89
N ALA A 145 9.50 -2.95 7.85
CA ALA A 145 9.93 -1.88 6.96
C ALA A 145 10.25 -0.57 7.70
N TYR A 146 9.54 -0.26 8.80
CA TYR A 146 9.76 0.97 9.56
C TYR A 146 11.06 0.91 10.38
N THR A 147 11.39 -0.27 10.92
CA THR A 147 12.69 -0.49 11.57
C THR A 147 13.83 -0.34 10.57
N LEU A 148 13.68 -0.87 9.36
CA LEU A 148 14.65 -0.70 8.28
C LEU A 148 14.83 0.79 7.91
N ALA A 149 13.72 1.53 7.80
CA ALA A 149 13.72 2.97 7.54
C ALA A 149 14.50 3.76 8.62
N CYS A 150 14.27 3.42 9.89
CA CYS A 150 14.98 4.04 11.02
C CYS A 150 16.49 3.79 10.96
N GLU A 151 16.91 2.57 10.63
CA GLU A 151 18.33 2.23 10.57
C GLU A 151 19.02 2.90 9.37
N LEU A 152 18.36 2.96 8.20
CA LEU A 152 18.85 3.72 7.04
C LEU A 152 18.99 5.20 7.36
N HIS A 153 17.99 5.80 8.02
CA HIS A 153 18.05 7.19 8.47
C HIS A 153 19.24 7.42 9.42
N ARG A 154 19.38 6.56 10.44
CA ARG A 154 20.49 6.63 11.42
C ARG A 154 21.85 6.54 10.74
N LEU A 155 22.06 5.59 9.84
CA LEU A 155 23.33 5.41 9.13
C LEU A 155 23.62 6.59 8.17
N SER A 156 22.60 7.15 7.53
CA SER A 156 22.73 8.36 6.71
C SER A 156 23.16 9.56 7.56
N GLU A 157 22.53 9.79 8.71
CA GLU A 157 22.90 10.87 9.63
C GLU A 157 24.35 10.75 10.10
N VAL A 158 24.75 9.56 10.55
CA VAL A 158 26.11 9.30 11.04
C VAL A 158 27.13 9.46 9.91
N SER A 159 26.87 8.91 8.71
CA SER A 159 27.79 9.01 7.58
C SER A 159 28.02 10.44 7.09
N ARG A 160 27.05 11.36 7.30
CA ARG A 160 27.23 12.79 7.00
C ARG A 160 28.10 13.53 8.01
N ARG A 161 28.09 13.10 9.28
CA ARG A 161 28.86 13.72 10.38
C ARG A 161 30.27 13.13 10.48
N GLU A 162 30.38 11.84 10.22
CA GLU A 162 31.58 11.03 10.36
C GLU A 162 31.85 10.36 9.01
N ASP A 163 32.87 10.81 8.27
CA ASP A 163 33.28 10.23 6.98
C ASP A 163 34.02 8.88 7.18
N THR A 164 33.32 7.92 7.78
CA THR A 164 33.84 6.60 8.09
C THR A 164 33.32 5.59 7.08
N ARG A 165 34.24 4.99 6.31
CA ARG A 165 33.94 3.95 5.29
C ARG A 165 33.10 2.78 5.83
N SER A 166 33.24 2.45 7.12
CA SER A 166 32.46 1.37 7.76
C SER A 166 30.95 1.67 7.80
N PHE A 167 30.55 2.92 8.08
CA PHE A 167 29.13 3.30 8.09
C PHE A 167 28.56 3.38 6.68
N GLN A 168 29.34 3.88 5.72
CA GLN A 168 28.98 3.88 4.30
C GLN A 168 28.78 2.43 3.80
N GLY A 169 29.66 1.50 4.17
CA GLY A 169 29.51 0.08 3.83
C GLY A 169 28.21 -0.53 4.35
N LYS A 170 27.88 -0.28 5.63
CA LYS A 170 26.61 -0.74 6.24
C LYS A 170 25.39 -0.11 5.58
N TYR A 171 25.47 1.18 5.23
CA TYR A 171 24.40 1.89 4.55
C TYR A 171 24.11 1.28 3.17
N LEU A 172 25.17 1.04 2.38
CA LEU A 172 25.04 0.42 1.06
C LEU A 172 24.54 -1.03 1.15
N GLU A 173 24.96 -1.80 2.18
CA GLU A 173 24.45 -3.15 2.42
C GLU A 173 22.93 -3.15 2.71
N LEU A 174 22.44 -2.21 3.51
CA LEU A 174 21.00 -2.11 3.76
C LEU A 174 20.22 -1.68 2.50
N LEU A 175 20.78 -0.78 1.70
CA LEU A 175 20.17 -0.40 0.43
C LEU A 175 20.14 -1.58 -0.57
N SER A 176 21.17 -2.42 -0.62
CA SER A 176 21.17 -3.58 -1.51
C SER A 176 20.09 -4.60 -1.12
N ARG A 177 19.82 -4.78 0.17
CA ARG A 177 18.76 -5.66 0.68
C ARG A 177 17.35 -5.25 0.23
N LEU A 178 17.14 -3.98 -0.13
CA LEU A 178 15.85 -3.53 -0.68
C LEU A 178 15.50 -4.20 -2.03
N ARG A 179 16.52 -4.72 -2.74
CA ARG A 179 16.36 -5.43 -4.02
C ARG A 179 16.22 -6.94 -3.87
N GLU A 180 16.46 -7.48 -2.67
CA GLU A 180 16.40 -8.92 -2.45
C GLU A 180 14.94 -9.42 -2.40
N PRO A 181 14.69 -10.66 -2.84
CA PRO A 181 13.40 -11.30 -2.64
C PRO A 181 13.00 -11.28 -1.16
N THR A 182 11.78 -10.84 -0.88
CA THR A 182 11.28 -10.69 0.49
C THR A 182 10.40 -11.86 0.90
N ASP A 183 10.61 -12.38 2.11
CA ASP A 183 9.69 -13.34 2.72
C ASP A 183 8.40 -12.64 3.16
N TYR A 184 7.26 -13.12 2.66
CA TYR A 184 5.95 -12.56 2.90
C TYR A 184 5.14 -13.43 3.85
N VAL A 185 4.51 -12.78 4.84
CA VAL A 185 3.48 -13.39 5.68
C VAL A 185 2.10 -12.94 5.20
N SER A 186 1.12 -13.84 5.26
CA SER A 186 -0.27 -13.52 4.91
C SER A 186 -1.16 -13.69 6.13
N GLU A 187 -1.91 -12.65 6.45
CA GLU A 187 -2.86 -12.61 7.57
C GLU A 187 -4.28 -12.51 7.02
N TRP A 188 -5.22 -13.33 7.51
CA TRP A 188 -6.63 -13.20 7.15
C TRP A 188 -7.23 -12.00 7.90
N ILE A 189 -7.80 -11.04 7.15
CA ILE A 189 -8.30 -9.78 7.72
C ILE A 189 -9.82 -9.74 7.76
N GLY A 190 -10.49 -10.47 6.87
CA GLY A 190 -11.95 -10.56 6.90
C GLY A 190 -12.56 -11.08 5.61
N THR A 191 -13.87 -10.85 5.48
CA THR A 191 -14.67 -11.28 4.34
C THR A 191 -15.61 -10.15 3.91
N VAL A 192 -15.70 -9.93 2.60
CA VAL A 192 -16.71 -9.08 1.97
C VAL A 192 -17.90 -9.95 1.60
N ALA A 193 -19.09 -9.64 2.10
CA ALA A 193 -20.32 -10.33 1.71
C ALA A 193 -21.55 -9.44 1.92
N GLY A 194 -22.42 -9.38 0.90
CA GLY A 194 -23.70 -8.65 0.98
C GLY A 194 -23.53 -7.15 1.21
N GLY A 195 -22.58 -6.51 0.51
CA GLY A 195 -22.30 -5.08 0.65
C GLY A 195 -21.74 -4.70 2.03
N ARG A 196 -21.09 -5.64 2.72
CA ARG A 196 -20.50 -5.44 4.05
C ARG A 196 -19.14 -6.10 4.14
N PHE A 197 -18.17 -5.38 4.69
CA PHE A 197 -16.91 -5.97 5.14
C PHE A 197 -17.06 -6.46 6.59
N ARG A 198 -16.78 -7.75 6.81
CA ARG A 198 -16.79 -8.40 8.13
C ARG A 198 -15.34 -8.71 8.51
N PRO A 199 -14.75 -7.96 9.45
CA PRO A 199 -13.43 -8.27 9.95
C PRO A 199 -13.37 -9.70 10.51
N ALA A 200 -12.23 -10.36 10.36
CA ALA A 200 -12.01 -11.66 10.97
C ALA A 200 -12.25 -11.57 12.51
N PRO A 201 -12.99 -12.50 13.12
CA PRO A 201 -13.14 -12.54 14.57
C PRO A 201 -11.76 -12.66 15.22
N ASN A 202 -11.59 -12.06 16.40
CA ASN A 202 -10.33 -11.91 17.13
C ASN A 202 -9.33 -13.07 16.96
N ARG A 203 -8.04 -12.68 16.86
CA ARG A 203 -6.82 -13.40 16.42
C ARG A 203 -6.48 -14.77 17.06
N PHE A 204 -7.38 -15.39 17.82
CA PHE A 204 -7.17 -16.66 18.52
C PHE A 204 -8.02 -17.83 18.01
N SER A 205 -8.91 -17.65 17.04
CA SER A 205 -9.87 -18.69 16.63
C SER A 205 -9.82 -19.10 15.15
N GLY A 206 -8.66 -19.04 14.51
CA GLY A 206 -8.51 -19.64 13.18
C GLY A 206 -7.11 -19.56 12.63
N ARG A 207 -6.39 -20.68 12.66
CA ARG A 207 -5.23 -20.91 11.81
C ARG A 207 -5.66 -20.63 10.37
N ALA A 208 -5.05 -19.65 9.71
CA ALA A 208 -5.25 -19.47 8.28
C ALA A 208 -5.05 -20.85 7.59
N PRO A 209 -5.86 -21.21 6.58
CA PRO A 209 -5.60 -22.43 5.81
C PRO A 209 -4.13 -22.41 5.38
N PRO A 210 -3.37 -23.50 5.57
CA PRO A 210 -1.96 -23.52 5.19
C PRO A 210 -1.87 -23.16 3.71
N MET A 211 -1.26 -22.01 3.44
CA MET A 211 -0.89 -21.63 2.08
C MET A 211 0.19 -22.61 1.63
N ARG A 212 -0.13 -23.49 0.68
CA ARG A 212 0.89 -24.32 0.02
C ARG A 212 1.84 -23.38 -0.70
N GLN A 213 3.06 -23.25 -0.17
CA GLN A 213 4.19 -22.70 -0.89
C GLN A 213 4.96 -23.88 -1.51
N GLY A 214 4.99 -23.94 -2.84
CA GLY A 214 5.86 -24.85 -3.60
C GLY A 214 5.22 -26.17 -4.06
N PRO A 215 5.79 -26.80 -5.11
CA PRO A 215 5.28 -28.03 -5.70
C PRO A 215 5.78 -29.24 -4.90
N GLY A 216 5.02 -29.62 -3.88
CA GLY A 216 5.20 -30.88 -3.17
C GLY A 216 4.36 -31.98 -3.80
N GLY A 217 4.99 -32.87 -4.56
CA GLY A 217 4.41 -34.13 -5.00
C GLY A 217 4.15 -35.06 -3.81
N GLY A 218 3.07 -35.82 -3.89
CA GLY A 218 2.67 -36.78 -2.87
C GLY A 218 1.18 -37.09 -3.01
N GLU A 219 0.93 -38.31 -3.44
CA GLU A 219 -0.35 -38.86 -3.91
C GLU A 219 -1.44 -38.80 -2.84
N ASP A 220 -2.51 -38.06 -3.12
CA ASP A 220 -3.84 -38.44 -2.61
C ASP A 220 -4.91 -38.00 -3.61
N ARG A 221 -5.52 -39.00 -4.22
CA ARG A 221 -6.32 -38.89 -5.45
C ARG A 221 -7.78 -38.62 -5.07
N GLN A 222 -8.05 -37.44 -4.53
CA GLN A 222 -9.40 -36.89 -4.40
C GLN A 222 -9.44 -35.46 -4.96
N THR A 223 -9.96 -35.37 -6.20
CA THR A 223 -10.51 -34.16 -6.84
C THR A 223 -9.61 -32.91 -6.85
N HIS A 224 -8.54 -32.96 -7.65
CA HIS A 224 -7.69 -31.82 -8.01
C HIS A 224 -8.37 -30.76 -8.92
N ALA A 225 -9.64 -30.94 -9.31
CA ALA A 225 -10.31 -30.07 -10.28
C ALA A 225 -11.02 -28.84 -9.68
N ASP A 226 -11.30 -28.80 -8.37
CA ASP A 226 -12.17 -27.78 -7.74
C ASP A 226 -11.43 -26.72 -6.87
N SER A 227 -10.09 -26.72 -6.83
CA SER A 227 -9.32 -25.83 -5.93
C SER A 227 -8.55 -24.70 -6.63
N TYR A 228 -9.00 -24.25 -7.80
CA TYR A 228 -8.50 -23.01 -8.40
C TYR A 228 -9.17 -21.79 -7.73
N VAL A 229 -8.75 -21.50 -6.50
CA VAL A 229 -9.08 -20.22 -5.84
C VAL A 229 -8.52 -19.09 -6.69
N SER A 230 -9.39 -18.36 -7.40
CA SER A 230 -8.98 -17.15 -8.11
C SER A 230 -8.51 -16.12 -7.08
N LYS A 231 -7.22 -15.83 -7.06
CA LYS A 231 -6.59 -14.92 -6.12
C LYS A 231 -6.04 -13.72 -6.86
N VAL A 232 -6.50 -12.53 -6.50
CA VAL A 232 -5.98 -11.27 -7.04
C VAL A 232 -5.20 -10.56 -5.94
N SER A 233 -3.98 -10.12 -6.23
CA SER A 233 -3.09 -9.44 -5.29
C SER A 233 -2.88 -8.00 -5.74
N VAL A 234 -3.23 -7.03 -4.90
CA VAL A 234 -3.09 -5.60 -5.17
C VAL A 234 -2.03 -4.99 -4.26
N ASN A 235 -1.01 -4.35 -4.82
CA ASN A 235 0.05 -3.69 -4.07
C ASN A 235 -0.44 -2.33 -3.54
N VAL A 236 -0.87 -2.30 -2.28
CA VAL A 236 -1.46 -1.11 -1.67
C VAL A 236 -0.42 -0.09 -1.21
N SER A 237 0.79 -0.54 -0.86
CA SER A 237 1.92 0.36 -0.61
C SER A 237 2.27 1.13 -1.87
N LEU A 238 2.37 0.44 -3.01
CA LEU A 238 2.67 1.05 -4.29
C LEU A 238 1.57 2.01 -4.74
N ALA A 239 0.30 1.62 -4.64
CA ALA A 239 -0.83 2.51 -4.91
C ALA A 239 -0.76 3.84 -4.14
N ALA A 240 -0.45 3.77 -2.84
CA ALA A 240 -0.34 4.96 -2.01
C ALA A 240 0.93 5.78 -2.33
N ARG A 241 2.05 5.13 -2.70
CA ARG A 241 3.26 5.81 -3.20
C ARG A 241 3.00 6.55 -4.51
N LEU A 242 2.33 5.90 -5.47
CA LEU A 242 1.90 6.47 -6.74
C LEU A 242 1.07 7.74 -6.52
N MET A 243 0.03 7.64 -5.70
CA MET A 243 -0.82 8.77 -5.34
C MET A 243 0.01 9.91 -4.72
N LYS A 244 0.86 9.62 -3.74
CA LYS A 244 1.68 10.65 -3.09
C LYS A 244 2.64 11.31 -4.07
N ARG A 245 3.27 10.57 -4.98
CA ARG A 245 4.15 11.14 -6.01
C ARG A 245 3.38 12.08 -6.95
N ARG A 246 2.21 11.68 -7.45
CA ARG A 246 1.35 12.54 -8.27
C ARG A 246 0.93 13.80 -7.52
N ALA A 247 0.57 13.67 -6.23
CA ALA A 247 0.22 14.81 -5.37
C ALA A 247 1.39 15.79 -5.14
N LEU A 248 2.63 15.31 -5.20
CA LEU A 248 3.85 16.13 -5.13
C LEU A 248 4.27 16.71 -6.50
N GLY A 249 3.51 16.46 -7.57
CA GLY A 249 3.86 16.89 -8.93
C GLY A 249 5.04 16.12 -9.54
N LEU A 250 5.39 14.97 -8.98
CA LEU A 250 6.47 14.13 -9.49
C LEU A 250 5.96 13.21 -10.62
N ALA A 251 6.85 12.89 -11.56
CA ALA A 251 6.57 11.95 -12.62
C ALA A 251 6.25 10.55 -12.08
N VAL A 252 5.26 9.90 -12.71
CA VAL A 252 4.72 8.60 -12.33
C VAL A 252 4.41 7.80 -13.60
N THR A 253 5.10 6.68 -13.79
CA THR A 253 4.66 5.60 -14.68
C THR A 253 3.93 4.58 -13.81
N ASP A 254 2.72 4.19 -14.21
CA ASP A 254 1.89 3.31 -13.39
C ASP A 254 2.10 1.84 -13.81
N PRO A 255 2.85 1.03 -13.03
CA PRO A 255 3.01 -0.39 -13.34
C PRO A 255 1.73 -1.20 -13.06
N LEU A 256 0.71 -0.60 -12.43
CA LEU A 256 -0.60 -1.23 -12.22
C LEU A 256 -1.54 -0.98 -13.40
N ALA A 257 -1.26 0.00 -14.26
CA ALA A 257 -1.95 0.15 -15.52
C ALA A 257 -1.57 -1.04 -16.41
N LYS A 258 -2.48 -2.02 -16.52
CA LYS A 258 -2.33 -3.07 -17.53
C LYS A 258 -2.19 -2.38 -18.88
N GLU A 259 -1.13 -2.69 -19.63
CA GLU A 259 -1.10 -2.43 -21.06
C GLU A 259 -2.39 -3.04 -21.64
N ALA A 260 -3.31 -2.18 -22.06
CA ALA A 260 -4.39 -2.61 -22.93
C ALA A 260 -3.70 -3.25 -24.15
N PRO A 261 -4.09 -4.46 -24.58
CA PRO A 261 -3.50 -5.03 -25.78
C PRO A 261 -3.73 -4.05 -26.92
N ALA A 262 -2.66 -3.46 -27.41
CA ALA A 262 -2.66 -2.66 -28.62
C ALA A 262 -2.97 -3.61 -29.78
N ASN A 263 -4.24 -3.75 -30.15
CA ASN A 263 -4.68 -4.26 -31.43
C ASN A 263 -6.19 -4.03 -31.61
N ALA A 264 -6.56 -3.11 -32.53
CA ALA A 264 -7.54 -3.35 -33.59
C ALA A 264 -8.02 -2.04 -34.28
N GLU A 265 -7.12 -1.28 -34.91
CA GLU A 265 -7.50 -0.34 -35.99
C GLU A 265 -6.33 -0.31 -37.01
N GLY A 266 -6.47 -0.58 -38.31
CA GLY A 266 -7.64 -0.95 -39.08
C GLY A 266 -7.24 -1.81 -40.27
N ARG A 267 -8.05 -2.83 -40.54
CA ARG A 267 -8.13 -3.50 -41.83
C ARG A 267 -9.49 -3.15 -42.41
N THR A 268 -9.54 -2.11 -43.22
CA THR A 268 -10.67 -1.80 -44.09
C THR A 268 -10.13 -1.31 -45.43
N THR A 269 -10.13 -2.25 -46.38
CA THR A 269 -10.51 -2.09 -47.79
C THR A 269 -10.28 -0.73 -48.46
N ARG A 270 -9.37 -0.72 -49.43
CA ARG A 270 -9.73 -0.53 -50.85
C ARG A 270 -8.88 -1.44 -51.71
#